data_AF-A0A0S8DFE6-F1
#
_entry.id   AF-A0A0S8DFE6-F1
#
_cell.length_a   1.000
_cell.length_b   1.000
_cell.length_c   1.000
_cell.angle_alpha   90.00
_cell.angle_beta   90.00
_cell.angle_gamma   90.00
#
_symmetry.space_group_name_H-M   'P 1'
#
loop_
_entity.id
_entity.type
_entity.pdbx_description
1 polymer ?
#
loop_
_entity_poly.entity_id
_entity_poly.type
_entity_poly.pdbx_seq_one_letter_code
_entity_poly.pdbx_strand_id
1 'polypeptide(L)' 'MTNNTYFNFISRIKPAHQNDVNAMILAGDSFITGSKDTTIKRWNNNKKTSGKDSQSFKKRQYNNISLF' A
#
# COMPACT_ATOMS: atom_id res chain seq x y z
N MET A 1 -12.42 6.72 33.41
CA MET A 1 -11.79 6.11 32.21
C MET A 1 -11.80 7.15 31.11
N THR A 2 -10.65 7.72 30.76
CA THR A 2 -10.57 8.88 29.85
C THR A 2 -10.63 8.45 28.39
N ASN A 3 -11.69 8.88 27.68
CA ASN A 3 -11.87 8.71 26.23
C ASN A 3 -10.91 9.66 25.49
N ASN A 4 -9.80 9.16 24.96
CA ASN A 4 -8.91 9.93 24.09
C ASN A 4 -9.49 9.98 22.67
N THR A 5 -10.31 10.99 22.37
CA THR A 5 -11.01 11.18 21.07
C THR A 5 -10.22 12.04 20.07
N TYR A 6 -8.93 11.76 19.86
CA TYR A 6 -8.12 12.49 18.87
C TYR A 6 -7.76 11.68 17.61
N PHE A 7 -7.90 10.36 17.66
CA PHE A 7 -7.58 9.49 16.53
C PHE A 7 -8.82 8.69 16.12
N ASN A 8 -9.26 8.90 14.88
CA ASN A 8 -10.31 8.11 14.25
C ASN A 8 -9.65 7.04 13.37
N PHE A 9 -9.96 5.77 13.63
CA PHE A 9 -9.52 4.66 12.80
C PHE A 9 -10.38 4.60 11.53
N ILE A 10 -9.77 4.82 10.35
CA ILE A 10 -10.50 4.88 9.09
C ILE A 10 -10.63 3.50 8.44
N SER A 11 -9.52 2.77 8.26
CA SER A 11 -9.53 1.47 7.58
C SER A 11 -8.25 0.66 7.83
N ARG A 12 -8.25 -0.60 7.40
CA ARG A 12 -7.10 -1.50 7.47
C ARG A 12 -7.08 -2.44 6.27
N ILE A 13 -5.90 -2.64 5.69
CA ILE A 13 -5.67 -3.55 4.56
C ILE A 13 -5.18 -4.90 5.11
N LYS A 14 -5.83 -6.01 4.75
CA LYS A 14 -5.43 -7.36 5.16
C LYS A 14 -5.59 -8.40 4.04
N PRO A 15 -4.59 -9.28 3.82
CA PRO A 15 -3.20 -9.13 4.23
C PRO A 15 -2.48 -8.10 3.35
N ALA A 16 -1.88 -7.07 3.95
CA ALA A 16 -1.07 -6.11 3.18
C ALA A 16 0.27 -6.75 2.76
N HIS A 17 0.97 -7.36 3.71
CA HIS A 17 2.25 -8.04 3.57
C HIS A 17 2.24 -9.37 4.33
N GLN A 18 3.17 -10.27 4.03
CA GLN A 18 3.34 -11.55 4.72
C GLN A 18 4.25 -11.46 5.96
N ASN A 19 4.89 -10.30 6.17
CA ASN A 19 5.77 -10.01 7.29
C ASN A 19 5.73 -8.50 7.63
N ASP A 20 6.50 -8.08 8.63
CA ASP A 20 6.50 -6.72 9.16
C ASP A 20 6.73 -5.65 8.07
N VAL A 21 5.97 -4.56 8.14
CA VAL A 21 6.16 -3.38 7.30
C VAL A 21 7.12 -2.43 8.02
N ASN A 22 8.29 -2.19 7.43
CA ASN A 22 9.36 -1.42 8.06
C ASN A 22 9.46 0.01 7.50
N ALA A 23 8.85 0.28 6.34
CA ALA A 23 8.92 1.59 5.70
C ALA A 23 7.61 1.91 4.96
N MET A 24 7.26 3.20 4.95
CA MET A 24 6.16 3.74 4.16
C MET A 24 6.51 5.13 3.65
N ILE A 25 6.19 5.41 2.39
CA ILE A 25 6.31 6.75 1.80
C ILE A 25 4.99 7.15 1.12
N LEU A 26 4.67 8.43 1.19
CA LEU A 26 3.59 9.03 0.39
C LEU A 26 4.14 9.37 -1.00
N ALA A 27 3.39 9.00 -2.04
CA ALA A 27 3.75 9.21 -3.44
C ALA A 27 2.53 9.77 -4.19
N GLY A 28 2.28 11.08 -4.02
CA GLY A 28 1.08 11.76 -4.54
C GLY A 28 -0.20 11.17 -3.94
N ASP A 29 -1.14 10.74 -4.79
CA ASP A 29 -2.41 10.09 -4.41
C ASP A 29 -2.27 8.59 -4.07
N SER A 30 -1.04 8.10 -4.02
CA SER A 30 -0.73 6.72 -3.67
C SER A 30 0.26 6.69 -2.52
N PHE A 31 0.38 5.54 -1.87
CA PHE A 31 1.44 5.30 -0.90
C PHE A 31 2.17 4.00 -1.24
N ILE A 32 3.44 3.94 -0.86
CA ILE A 32 4.31 2.79 -1.11
C ILE A 32 4.77 2.25 0.25
N THR A 33 4.72 0.94 0.41
CA THR A 33 5.17 0.23 1.63
C THR A 33 6.28 -0.75 1.30
N GLY A 34 7.27 -0.86 2.19
CA GLY A 34 8.35 -1.86 2.14
C GLY A 34 8.31 -2.77 3.37
N SER A 35 8.52 -4.07 3.16
CA SER A 35 8.36 -5.09 4.20
C SER A 35 9.54 -6.06 4.28
N LYS A 36 9.70 -6.69 5.45
CA LYS A 36 10.59 -7.84 5.67
C LYS A 36 10.23 -9.04 4.80
N ASP A 37 9.03 -9.07 4.21
CA ASP A 37 8.65 -10.10 3.23
C ASP A 37 9.35 -9.95 1.86
N THR A 38 10.33 -9.05 1.75
CA THR A 38 11.13 -8.76 0.55
C THR A 38 10.33 -8.11 -0.60
N THR A 39 9.12 -7.62 -0.32
CA THR A 39 8.28 -6.94 -1.32
C THR A 39 8.09 -5.46 -1.02
N ILE A 40 7.93 -4.70 -2.11
CA ILE A 40 7.48 -3.32 -2.11
C ILE A 40 6.10 -3.29 -2.80
N LYS A 41 5.11 -2.65 -2.17
CA LYS A 41 3.76 -2.54 -2.71
C LYS A 41 3.33 -1.09 -2.85
N ARG A 42 2.67 -0.77 -3.96
CA ARG A 42 2.05 0.54 -4.21
C ARG A 42 0.54 0.42 -4.08
N TRP A 43 -0.05 1.34 -3.34
CA TRP A 43 -1.46 1.38 -3.03
C TRP A 43 -2.05 2.67 -3.61
N ASN A 44 -2.94 2.53 -4.58
CA ASN A 44 -3.62 3.68 -5.18
C ASN A 44 -4.90 3.97 -4.40
N ASN A 45 -5.18 5.25 -4.14
CA ASN A 45 -6.51 5.68 -3.76
C ASN A 45 -7.42 5.53 -4.98
N ASN A 46 -7.99 4.34 -5.16
CA ASN A 46 -9.12 4.16 -6.04
C ASN A 46 -10.29 4.93 -5.41
N LYS A 47 -10.37 6.24 -5.67
CA LYS A 47 -11.69 6.89 -5.70
C LYS A 47 -12.49 5.99 -6.62
N LYS A 48 -13.49 5.27 -6.09
CA LYS A 48 -14.44 4.56 -6.93
C LYS A 48 -15.12 5.63 -7.78
N THR A 49 -14.55 5.94 -8.95
CA THR A 49 -15.37 6.41 -10.05
C THR A 49 -16.26 5.22 -10.34
N SER A 50 -17.53 5.32 -9.96
CA SER A 50 -18.59 4.41 -10.35
C SER A 50 -18.61 4.34 -11.89
N GLY A 51 -17.82 3.43 -12.46
CA GLY A 51 -17.60 3.36 -13.89
C GLY A 51 -16.62 2.25 -14.17
N LYS A 52 -17.15 1.21 -14.81
CA LYS A 52 -16.48 0.01 -15.33
C LYS A 52 -15.09 0.34 -15.85
N ASP A 53 -14.06 -0.36 -15.38
CA ASP A 53 -12.80 -0.63 -16.09
C ASP A 53 -11.89 -1.48 -15.18
N SER A 54 -12.13 -2.78 -15.16
CA SER A 54 -11.15 -3.77 -14.73
C SER A 54 -10.04 -3.84 -15.78
N GLN A 55 -9.13 -2.85 -15.78
CA GLN A 55 -7.91 -2.92 -16.57
C GLN A 55 -6.94 -3.89 -15.87
N SER A 56 -6.76 -5.04 -16.51
CA SER A 56 -5.74 -6.04 -16.20
C SER A 56 -4.38 -5.38 -15.95
N PHE A 57 -3.86 -5.50 -14.72
CA PHE A 57 -2.52 -5.04 -14.40
C PHE A 57 -1.51 -5.93 -15.13
N LYS A 58 -0.92 -5.43 -16.22
CA LYS A 58 0.28 -6.04 -16.82
C LYS A 58 1.38 -6.07 -15.76
N LYS A 59 1.74 -7.28 -15.31
CA LYS A 59 2.89 -7.54 -14.43
C LYS A 59 4.16 -7.00 -15.12
N ARG A 60 4.65 -5.84 -14.68
CA ARG A 60 6.01 -5.40 -15.03
C ARG A 60 6.99 -6.21 -14.18
N GLN A 61 7.78 -7.07 -14.84
CA GLN A 61 8.97 -7.65 -14.22
C GLN A 61 10.00 -6.54 -14.03
N TYR A 62 10.34 -6.23 -12.78
CA TYR A 62 11.54 -5.46 -12.50
C TYR A 62 12.68 -6.46 -12.45
N ASN A 63 13.60 -6.37 -13.42
CA ASN A 63 14.88 -7.06 -13.33
C ASN A 63 15.58 -6.58 -12.04
N ASN A 64 16.10 -7.52 -11.27
CA ASN A 64 16.77 -7.29 -10.00
C ASN A 64 17.82 -6.18 -10.12
N ILE A 65 17.50 -4.99 -9.62
CA ILE A 65 18.51 -3.97 -9.35
C ILE A 65 19.06 -4.32 -7.98
N SER A 66 20.22 -4.99 -7.96
CA SER A 66 21.04 -5.07 -6.75
C SER A 66 21.59 -3.68 -6.47
N LEU A 67 21.15 -3.08 -5.37
CA LEU A 67 21.82 -1.94 -4.77
C LEU A 67 22.54 -2.45 -3.53
N PHE A 68 23.83 -2.75 -3.76
CA PHE A 68 24.87 -3.18 -2.82
C PHE A 68 24.72 -4.58 -2.22
#